data_AF-A0A950JGM7-F1
#
_entry.id   AF-A0A950JGM7-F1
#
_cell.length_a   1.000
_cell.length_b   1.000
_cell.length_c   1.000
_cell.angle_alpha   90.00
_cell.angle_beta   90.00
_cell.angle_gamma   90.00
#
_symmetry.space_group_name_H-M   'P 1'
#
loop_
_entity.id
_entity.type
_entity.pdbx_description
1 polymer ?
#
loop_
_entity_poly.entity_id
_entity_poly.type
_entity_poly.pdbx_seq_one_letter_code
_entity_poly.pdbx_strand_id
1 'polypeptide(L)'
;TAGGSGNASSSATATGGSGAASFDSTDTPGGNATATASASAEGGGKAIAAAMGTPGITAFYNYETAQAISNAKTVNGAEAQALSVAATAPYSSELSQETLSASSTAKTTFRGVTATVAVAAAGENETMTTEAIAQGGSGETYADPTAMFYAVSTALPDKAYAAALIGGADNVADALSGPKDEIFGIASQFGAGVNGVVATISTTFDFRDPGDLLLGVVDGDDFEIVINGVQVFAGGIVTDAVINLGSAFGPIIDLTIEGDGVFVIGGEVPGTVPEPSTWAMLLLGFAGLGFAGYRQTRGRSQSA
;
A
#
# COMPACT_ATOMS: atom_id res chain seq x y z
N THR A 1 21.63 -7.98 1.02
CA THR A 1 20.78 -7.56 -0.11
C THR A 1 20.65 -8.72 -1.07
N ALA A 2 19.45 -9.00 -1.60
CA ALA A 2 19.21 -10.04 -2.61
C ALA A 2 18.52 -9.44 -3.83
N GLY A 3 18.94 -9.82 -5.04
CA GLY A 3 18.46 -9.25 -6.31
C GLY A 3 18.44 -10.29 -7.46
N GLY A 4 17.37 -10.33 -8.27
CA GLY A 4 17.32 -11.20 -9.44
C GLY A 4 16.00 -11.18 -10.22
N SER A 5 15.95 -11.92 -11.33
CA SER A 5 14.74 -12.09 -12.16
C SER A 5 13.75 -13.12 -11.59
N GLY A 6 14.12 -13.83 -10.53
CA GLY A 6 13.25 -14.78 -9.83
C GLY A 6 12.85 -14.25 -8.46
N ASN A 7 12.47 -15.16 -7.55
CA ASN A 7 12.22 -14.80 -6.16
C ASN A 7 13.52 -14.31 -5.50
N ALA A 8 13.41 -13.29 -4.65
CA ALA A 8 14.50 -12.76 -3.85
C ALA A 8 14.13 -12.78 -2.37
N SER A 9 14.99 -13.34 -1.53
CA SER A 9 14.81 -13.31 -0.08
C SER A 9 16.08 -12.78 0.58
N SER A 10 15.95 -11.81 1.48
CA SER A 10 17.04 -11.29 2.30
C SER A 10 16.62 -11.31 3.76
N SER A 11 17.48 -11.82 4.63
CA SER A 11 17.31 -11.69 6.08
C SER A 11 18.54 -11.04 6.70
N ALA A 12 18.33 -10.30 7.79
CA ALA A 12 19.37 -9.71 8.60
C ALA A 12 19.01 -9.81 10.08
N THR A 13 19.98 -10.19 10.90
CA THR A 13 19.82 -10.24 12.36
C THR A 13 21.00 -9.54 13.00
N ALA A 14 20.73 -8.62 13.92
CA ALA A 14 21.73 -7.91 14.70
C ALA A 14 21.38 -8.00 16.18
N THR A 15 22.37 -8.34 17.00
CA THR A 15 22.24 -8.40 18.46
C THR A 15 23.29 -7.50 19.07
N GLY A 16 22.88 -6.67 20.03
CA GLY A 16 23.76 -5.79 20.76
C GLY A 16 24.76 -6.57 21.61
N GLY A 17 25.99 -6.08 21.72
CA GLY A 17 26.98 -6.66 22.61
C GLY A 17 26.53 -6.55 24.07
N SER A 18 26.89 -7.51 24.92
CA SER A 18 26.65 -7.40 26.37
C SER A 18 27.57 -6.33 26.98
N GLY A 19 27.01 -5.45 27.81
CA GLY A 19 27.82 -4.61 28.68
C GLY A 19 28.51 -5.47 29.75
N ALA A 20 29.77 -5.19 30.08
CA ALA A 20 30.42 -5.83 31.23
C ALA A 20 29.81 -5.28 32.53
N ALA A 21 29.18 -6.17 33.31
CA ALA A 21 28.77 -5.84 34.67
C ALA A 21 30.01 -5.81 35.58
N SER A 22 30.63 -4.65 35.75
CA SER A 22 31.67 -4.43 36.77
C SER A 22 31.03 -3.90 38.04
N PHE A 23 31.20 -4.63 39.15
CA PHE A 23 30.65 -4.25 40.45
C PHE A 23 31.32 -2.98 41.06
N ASP A 24 32.39 -2.46 40.45
CA ASP A 24 33.28 -1.44 41.04
C ASP A 24 33.53 -0.22 40.12
N SER A 25 32.94 -0.15 38.93
CA SER A 25 33.21 0.98 38.02
C SER A 25 32.10 1.14 36.99
N THR A 26 31.58 2.37 36.86
CA THR A 26 30.74 2.90 35.77
C THR A 26 30.24 1.85 34.78
N ASP A 27 28.97 1.47 34.91
CA ASP A 27 28.30 0.50 34.03
C ASP A 27 28.69 0.74 32.56
N THR A 28 29.31 -0.25 31.92
CA THR A 28 29.52 -0.18 30.48
C THR A 28 28.18 -0.44 29.80
N PRO A 29 27.69 0.47 28.94
CA PRO A 29 26.44 0.27 28.23
C PRO A 29 26.47 -1.00 27.38
N GLY A 30 25.30 -1.59 27.17
CA GLY A 30 25.09 -2.62 26.17
C GLY A 30 25.29 -2.02 24.79
N GLY A 31 25.63 -2.87 23.82
CA GLY A 31 25.77 -2.45 22.44
C GLY A 31 24.40 -2.18 21.83
N ASN A 32 24.30 -1.11 21.05
CA ASN A 32 23.15 -0.92 20.16
C ASN A 32 23.13 -1.98 19.05
N ALA A 33 21.95 -2.29 18.54
CA ALA A 33 21.78 -3.23 17.44
C ALA A 33 21.02 -2.60 16.27
N THR A 34 21.56 -2.72 15.06
CA THR A 34 20.88 -2.31 13.83
C THR A 34 20.90 -3.45 12.82
N ALA A 35 19.73 -3.97 12.48
CA ALA A 35 19.55 -4.96 11.43
C ALA A 35 18.92 -4.31 10.20
N THR A 36 19.51 -4.53 9.03
CA THR A 36 18.98 -4.02 7.75
C THR A 36 18.90 -5.13 6.72
N ALA A 37 17.68 -5.43 6.26
CA ALA A 37 17.43 -6.39 5.19
C ALA A 37 16.86 -5.67 3.96
N SER A 38 17.27 -6.10 2.76
CA SER A 38 16.66 -5.61 1.53
C SER A 38 16.61 -6.69 0.45
N ALA A 39 15.44 -6.88 -0.14
CA ALA A 39 15.18 -7.84 -1.20
C ALA A 39 14.56 -7.15 -2.41
N SER A 40 15.02 -7.49 -3.61
CA SER A 40 14.45 -6.98 -4.85
C SER A 40 14.29 -8.09 -5.90
N ALA A 41 13.10 -8.19 -6.49
CA ALA A 41 12.81 -9.15 -7.57
C ALA A 41 12.26 -8.43 -8.80
N GLU A 42 13.06 -8.36 -9.85
CA GLU A 42 12.78 -7.56 -11.06
C GLU A 42 12.10 -8.36 -12.19
N GLY A 43 12.03 -9.70 -12.07
CA GLY A 43 11.43 -10.55 -13.11
C GLY A 43 10.04 -11.07 -12.77
N GLY A 44 9.33 -10.44 -11.84
CA GLY A 44 8.00 -10.88 -11.40
C GLY A 44 8.02 -11.95 -10.30
N GLY A 45 9.18 -12.20 -9.68
CA GLY A 45 9.27 -13.06 -8.49
C GLY A 45 8.93 -12.32 -7.20
N LYS A 46 8.68 -13.07 -6.12
CA LYS A 46 8.42 -12.53 -4.77
C LYS A 46 9.69 -11.94 -4.16
N ALA A 47 9.59 -10.79 -3.48
CA ALA A 47 10.68 -10.22 -2.68
C ALA A 47 10.33 -10.23 -1.20
N ILE A 48 11.14 -10.89 -0.37
CA ILE A 48 10.94 -10.96 1.09
C ILE A 48 12.16 -10.38 1.82
N ALA A 49 11.96 -9.36 2.63
CA ALA A 49 12.99 -8.77 3.49
C ALA A 49 12.60 -8.92 4.97
N ALA A 50 13.47 -9.53 5.77
CA ALA A 50 13.24 -9.71 7.21
C ALA A 50 14.43 -9.18 8.02
N ALA A 51 14.19 -8.27 8.96
CA ALA A 51 15.20 -7.67 9.82
C ALA A 51 14.83 -7.85 11.28
N MET A 52 15.78 -8.29 12.10
CA MET A 52 15.59 -8.44 13.54
C MET A 52 16.73 -7.79 14.32
N GLY A 53 16.41 -6.78 15.11
CA GLY A 53 17.32 -6.12 16.04
C GLY A 53 16.97 -6.52 17.47
N THR A 54 17.98 -6.81 18.29
CA THR A 54 17.83 -7.03 19.74
C THR A 54 18.90 -6.23 20.44
N PRO A 55 18.59 -5.38 21.44
CA PRO A 55 19.60 -4.62 22.15
C PRO A 55 20.51 -5.57 22.93
N GLY A 56 21.60 -5.02 23.48
CA GLY A 56 22.46 -5.75 24.38
C GLY A 56 21.76 -6.04 25.71
N ILE A 57 22.54 -6.56 26.66
CA ILE A 57 22.08 -6.72 28.05
C ILE A 57 22.99 -5.85 28.91
N THR A 58 22.39 -5.07 29.81
CA THR A 58 23.08 -4.33 30.87
C THR A 58 22.54 -4.68 32.25
N ALA A 59 23.39 -4.48 33.25
CA ALA A 59 23.05 -4.76 34.63
C ALA A 59 22.23 -3.63 35.28
N PHE A 60 22.47 -2.35 34.93
CA PHE A 60 21.82 -1.19 35.57
C PHE A 60 21.78 0.06 34.65
N TYR A 61 20.71 0.86 34.73
CA TYR A 61 20.49 2.24 34.20
C TYR A 61 21.15 2.61 32.86
N ASN A 62 21.01 1.80 31.82
CA ASN A 62 21.48 2.15 30.49
C ASN A 62 20.33 2.33 29.49
N TYR A 63 20.59 3.21 28.52
CA TYR A 63 19.78 3.41 27.33
C TYR A 63 20.34 2.54 26.23
N GLU A 64 19.56 1.58 25.78
CA GLU A 64 19.94 0.70 24.69
C GLU A 64 18.98 0.87 23.54
N THR A 65 19.51 0.80 22.31
CA THR A 65 18.69 0.95 21.12
C THR A 65 18.76 -0.29 20.25
N ALA A 66 17.60 -0.74 19.80
CA ALA A 66 17.50 -1.73 18.73
C ALA A 66 16.69 -1.17 17.58
N GLN A 67 17.23 -1.34 16.38
CA GLN A 67 16.63 -0.88 15.15
C GLN A 67 16.56 -2.02 14.13
N ALA A 68 15.38 -2.24 13.56
CA ALA A 68 15.15 -3.20 12.49
C ALA A 68 14.57 -2.49 11.26
N ILE A 69 15.22 -2.65 10.11
CA ILE A 69 14.82 -2.01 8.86
C ILE A 69 14.74 -3.05 7.75
N SER A 70 13.56 -3.20 7.13
CA SER A 70 13.32 -4.13 6.03
C SER A 70 12.76 -3.42 4.82
N ASN A 71 13.34 -3.69 3.65
CA ASN A 71 12.91 -3.11 2.38
C ASN A 71 12.69 -4.20 1.33
N ALA A 72 11.47 -4.36 0.83
CA ALA A 72 11.14 -5.30 -0.22
C ALA A 72 10.63 -4.56 -1.47
N LYS A 73 11.15 -4.94 -2.64
CA LYS A 73 10.76 -4.33 -3.92
C LYS A 73 10.52 -5.38 -5.00
N THR A 74 9.42 -5.27 -5.70
CA THR A 74 9.10 -6.08 -6.87
C THR A 74 8.60 -5.24 -8.04
N VAL A 75 8.38 -5.89 -9.17
CA VAL A 75 7.72 -5.34 -10.36
C VAL A 75 6.75 -6.37 -10.94
N ASN A 76 5.93 -5.95 -11.91
CA ASN A 76 4.92 -6.76 -12.58
C ASN A 76 3.87 -7.35 -11.64
N GLY A 77 3.57 -6.65 -10.54
CA GLY A 77 2.60 -7.08 -9.54
C GLY A 77 3.05 -8.23 -8.65
N ALA A 78 4.32 -8.64 -8.69
CA ALA A 78 4.77 -9.66 -7.75
C ALA A 78 4.72 -9.14 -6.30
N GLU A 79 4.62 -10.05 -5.34
CA GLU A 79 4.52 -9.71 -3.92
C GLU A 79 5.86 -9.22 -3.36
N ALA A 80 5.86 -8.03 -2.76
CA ALA A 80 6.91 -7.51 -1.92
C ALA A 80 6.45 -7.55 -0.46
N GLN A 81 7.22 -8.20 0.41
CA GLN A 81 6.94 -8.33 1.85
C GLN A 81 8.16 -7.92 2.67
N ALA A 82 7.98 -6.96 3.57
CA ALA A 82 9.00 -6.48 4.49
C ALA A 82 8.51 -6.66 5.93
N LEU A 83 9.31 -7.35 6.74
CA LEU A 83 9.04 -7.62 8.15
C LEU A 83 10.21 -7.12 9.01
N SER A 84 9.93 -6.32 10.03
CA SER A 84 10.94 -5.78 10.94
C SER A 84 10.53 -6.03 12.38
N VAL A 85 11.47 -6.56 13.17
CA VAL A 85 11.28 -6.86 14.60
C VAL A 85 12.40 -6.20 15.39
N ALA A 86 12.09 -5.20 16.21
CA ALA A 86 12.99 -4.71 17.25
C ALA A 86 12.53 -5.30 18.58
N ALA A 87 13.15 -6.42 18.95
CA ALA A 87 12.79 -7.19 20.15
C ALA A 87 13.49 -6.64 21.38
N THR A 88 12.83 -6.74 22.54
CA THR A 88 13.45 -6.45 23.84
C THR A 88 14.53 -7.48 24.16
N ALA A 89 15.52 -7.10 24.98
CA ALA A 89 16.51 -8.07 25.44
C ALA A 89 15.86 -9.09 26.40
N PRO A 90 16.19 -10.39 26.29
CA PRO A 90 15.79 -11.35 27.30
C PRO A 90 16.50 -10.96 28.59
N TYR A 91 15.73 -10.71 29.67
CA TYR A 91 16.23 -10.32 31.00
C TYR A 91 16.58 -8.84 31.22
N SER A 92 16.04 -7.91 30.44
CA SER A 92 16.11 -6.51 30.83
C SER A 92 15.36 -6.25 32.14
N SER A 93 15.98 -5.45 33.00
CA SER A 93 15.35 -5.07 34.28
C SER A 93 14.23 -4.07 34.03
N GLU A 94 13.23 -3.99 34.91
CA GLU A 94 12.21 -2.91 34.85
C GLU A 94 12.82 -1.49 34.92
N LEU A 95 14.10 -1.38 35.27
CA LEU A 95 14.85 -0.13 35.39
C LEU A 95 15.65 0.24 34.14
N SER A 96 15.79 -0.65 33.16
CA SER A 96 16.41 -0.32 31.86
C SER A 96 15.39 0.33 30.94
N GLN A 97 15.83 1.35 30.20
CA GLN A 97 15.01 2.04 29.20
C GLN A 97 15.55 1.67 27.82
N GLU A 98 14.86 0.78 27.14
CA GLU A 98 15.18 0.37 25.77
C GLU A 98 14.38 1.21 24.79
N THR A 99 15.04 1.85 23.83
CA THR A 99 14.35 2.49 22.70
C THR A 99 14.37 1.55 21.50
N LEU A 100 13.20 1.10 21.08
CA LEU A 100 13.03 0.08 20.06
C LEU A 100 12.37 0.72 18.83
N SER A 101 12.89 0.44 17.64
CA SER A 101 12.33 0.96 16.39
C SER A 101 12.32 -0.09 15.28
N ALA A 102 11.17 -0.28 14.65
CA ALA A 102 10.99 -1.21 13.55
C ALA A 102 10.39 -0.47 12.34
N SER A 103 10.99 -0.64 11.16
CA SER A 103 10.53 -0.01 9.92
C SER A 103 10.50 -1.04 8.79
N SER A 104 9.36 -1.14 8.12
CA SER A 104 9.10 -2.05 7.02
C SER A 104 8.59 -1.27 5.83
N THR A 105 9.20 -1.47 4.67
CA THR A 105 8.76 -0.85 3.42
C THR A 105 8.64 -1.90 2.32
N ALA A 106 7.47 -1.99 1.70
CA ALA A 106 7.20 -2.86 0.57
C ALA A 106 6.76 -2.04 -0.65
N LYS A 107 7.23 -2.42 -1.83
CA LYS A 107 6.92 -1.72 -3.07
C LYS A 107 6.72 -2.69 -4.23
N THR A 108 5.67 -2.50 -5.01
CA THR A 108 5.46 -3.20 -6.27
C THR A 108 4.90 -2.25 -7.33
N THR A 109 5.06 -2.62 -8.60
CA THR A 109 4.46 -1.91 -9.73
C THR A 109 3.67 -2.89 -10.58
N PHE A 110 2.41 -2.58 -10.87
CA PHE A 110 1.53 -3.38 -11.71
C PHE A 110 0.73 -2.45 -12.64
N ARG A 111 0.78 -2.72 -13.96
CA ARG A 111 0.00 -1.99 -14.99
C ARG A 111 0.02 -0.46 -14.85
N GLY A 112 1.19 0.13 -14.61
CA GLY A 112 1.33 1.59 -14.51
C GLY A 112 1.01 2.17 -13.13
N VAL A 113 0.49 1.37 -12.20
CA VAL A 113 0.28 1.74 -10.80
C VAL A 113 1.44 1.24 -9.96
N THR A 114 2.01 2.11 -9.13
CA THR A 114 3.02 1.73 -8.15
C THR A 114 2.43 1.83 -6.75
N ALA A 115 2.31 0.68 -6.09
CA ALA A 115 1.90 0.58 -4.70
C ALA A 115 3.14 0.56 -3.80
N THR A 116 3.21 1.49 -2.85
CA THR A 116 4.24 1.56 -1.81
C THR A 116 3.56 1.53 -0.45
N VAL A 117 4.01 0.65 0.43
CA VAL A 117 3.54 0.56 1.81
C VAL A 117 4.72 0.80 2.72
N ALA A 118 4.54 1.68 3.70
CA ALA A 118 5.52 1.95 4.73
C ALA A 118 4.87 1.86 6.11
N VAL A 119 5.50 1.09 7.00
CA VAL A 119 5.09 0.95 8.39
C VAL A 119 6.32 1.21 9.26
N ALA A 120 6.23 2.18 10.15
CA ALA A 120 7.27 2.49 11.11
C ALA A 120 6.64 2.54 12.51
N ALA A 121 7.29 1.92 13.48
CA ALA A 121 6.89 1.98 14.88
C ALA A 121 8.12 2.19 15.75
N ALA A 122 7.95 3.00 16.80
CA ALA A 122 8.95 3.20 17.82
C ALA A 122 8.30 3.31 19.20
N GLY A 123 8.98 2.82 20.22
CA GLY A 123 8.58 3.04 21.61
C GLY A 123 9.59 2.43 22.58
N GLU A 124 9.16 2.30 23.83
CA GLU A 124 10.04 1.97 24.93
C GLU A 124 9.66 0.63 25.56
N ASN A 125 10.66 -0.22 25.82
CA ASN A 125 10.51 -1.49 26.57
C ASN A 125 9.47 -2.48 26.01
N GLU A 126 9.02 -2.28 24.77
CA GLU A 126 8.06 -3.14 24.08
C GLU A 126 8.64 -3.60 22.74
N THR A 127 8.51 -4.89 22.46
CA THR A 127 8.97 -5.45 21.18
C THR A 127 8.18 -4.81 20.04
N MET A 128 8.85 -4.10 19.15
CA MET A 128 8.22 -3.47 17.99
C MET A 128 8.24 -4.42 16.80
N THR A 129 7.06 -4.74 16.27
CA THR A 129 6.95 -5.53 15.04
C THR A 129 6.15 -4.76 14.00
N THR A 130 6.75 -4.54 12.83
CA THR A 130 6.10 -3.89 11.69
C THR A 130 6.14 -4.77 10.45
N GLU A 131 5.03 -4.83 9.72
CA GLU A 131 4.94 -5.54 8.45
C GLU A 131 4.37 -4.65 7.34
N ALA A 132 5.04 -4.62 6.20
CA ALA A 132 4.56 -3.95 5.00
C ALA A 132 4.46 -4.98 3.87
N ILE A 133 3.32 -5.00 3.18
CA ILE A 133 3.07 -5.89 2.06
C ILE A 133 2.54 -5.07 0.88
N ALA A 134 3.18 -5.20 -0.28
CA ALA A 134 2.72 -4.61 -1.53
C ALA A 134 2.68 -5.69 -2.62
N GLN A 135 1.52 -5.95 -3.20
CA GLN A 135 1.34 -6.93 -4.27
C GLN A 135 0.48 -6.38 -5.42
N GLY A 136 0.48 -7.07 -6.55
CA GLY A 136 -0.48 -6.82 -7.62
C GLY A 136 -1.10 -8.13 -8.10
N GLY A 137 -2.22 -8.06 -8.79
CA GLY A 137 -2.93 -9.25 -9.24
C GLY A 137 -3.86 -9.84 -8.17
N SER A 138 -4.36 -11.05 -8.43
CA SER A 138 -5.35 -11.75 -7.62
C SER A 138 -4.71 -12.65 -6.53
N GLY A 139 -3.59 -12.22 -5.96
CA GLY A 139 -2.92 -12.97 -4.90
C GLY A 139 -3.64 -12.81 -3.58
N GLU A 140 -3.97 -13.91 -2.90
CA GLU A 140 -4.28 -13.86 -1.48
C GLU A 140 -2.99 -13.61 -0.72
N THR A 141 -2.88 -12.43 -0.11
CA THR A 141 -1.81 -12.18 0.85
C THR A 141 -2.41 -12.00 2.24
N TYR A 142 -1.81 -12.68 3.20
CA TYR A 142 -2.13 -12.59 4.61
C TYR A 142 -1.01 -11.86 5.32
N ALA A 143 -1.34 -10.79 6.04
CA ALA A 143 -0.44 -10.22 7.03
C ALA A 143 -0.22 -11.22 8.16
N ASP A 144 0.97 -11.20 8.74
CA ASP A 144 1.31 -11.93 9.94
C ASP A 144 0.45 -11.40 11.10
N PRO A 145 -0.46 -12.21 11.67
CA PRO A 145 -1.32 -11.77 12.77
C PRO A 145 -0.53 -11.45 14.05
N THR A 146 0.76 -11.79 14.10
CA THR A 146 1.64 -11.47 15.23
C THR A 146 2.31 -10.11 15.11
N ALA A 147 2.25 -9.45 13.94
CA ALA A 147 2.74 -8.09 13.80
C ALA A 147 1.84 -7.10 14.55
N MET A 148 2.44 -6.21 15.35
CA MET A 148 1.69 -5.18 16.08
C MET A 148 1.12 -4.11 15.15
N PHE A 149 1.86 -3.82 14.09
CA PHE A 149 1.48 -2.87 13.06
C PHE A 149 1.68 -3.53 11.70
N TYR A 150 0.64 -3.55 10.88
CA TYR A 150 0.76 -4.05 9.52
C TYR A 150 -0.01 -3.19 8.54
N ALA A 151 0.50 -3.14 7.31
CA ALA A 151 -0.24 -2.60 6.19
C ALA A 151 -0.07 -3.47 4.95
N VAL A 152 -1.18 -3.62 4.24
CA VAL A 152 -1.27 -4.39 3.00
C VAL A 152 -1.81 -3.49 1.92
N SER A 153 -1.10 -3.41 0.81
CA SER A 153 -1.57 -2.82 -0.43
C SER A 153 -1.60 -3.86 -1.53
N THR A 154 -2.70 -3.91 -2.27
CA THR A 154 -2.81 -4.73 -3.48
C THR A 154 -3.23 -3.88 -4.66
N ALA A 155 -2.56 -4.02 -5.80
CA ALA A 155 -2.98 -3.46 -7.07
C ALA A 155 -3.78 -4.51 -7.86
N LEU A 156 -5.11 -4.41 -7.86
CA LEU A 156 -5.97 -5.48 -8.37
C LEU A 156 -6.06 -5.48 -9.91
N PRO A 157 -6.22 -6.66 -10.54
CA PRO A 157 -6.34 -6.80 -11.99
C PRO A 157 -7.79 -6.74 -12.48
N ASP A 158 -8.77 -6.96 -11.59
CA ASP A 158 -10.19 -6.96 -11.92
C ASP A 158 -11.09 -6.60 -10.72
N LYS A 159 -12.36 -6.34 -11.05
CA LYS A 159 -13.42 -5.97 -10.09
C LYS A 159 -13.91 -7.09 -9.20
N ALA A 160 -13.86 -8.33 -9.68
CA ALA A 160 -14.46 -9.46 -8.99
C ALA A 160 -13.73 -9.73 -7.66
N TYR A 161 -12.42 -9.50 -7.64
CA TYR A 161 -11.62 -9.67 -6.44
C TYR A 161 -11.88 -8.59 -5.38
N ALA A 162 -12.10 -7.35 -5.80
CA ALA A 162 -12.38 -6.26 -4.89
C ALA A 162 -13.73 -6.43 -4.19
N ALA A 163 -14.76 -6.85 -4.92
CA ALA A 163 -16.10 -7.08 -4.37
C ALA A 163 -16.11 -8.14 -3.26
N ALA A 164 -15.27 -9.18 -3.38
CA ALA A 164 -15.11 -10.18 -2.32
C ALA A 164 -14.45 -9.62 -1.06
N LEU A 165 -13.52 -8.66 -1.20
CA LEU A 165 -12.78 -8.08 -0.09
C LEU A 165 -13.54 -6.94 0.61
N ILE A 166 -14.42 -6.23 -0.10
CA ILE A 166 -15.25 -5.14 0.42
C ILE A 166 -16.26 -5.64 1.48
N GLY A 167 -16.53 -6.95 1.55
CA GLY A 167 -17.03 -7.61 2.76
C GLY A 167 -18.37 -7.12 3.32
N GLY A 168 -19.16 -6.36 2.56
CA GLY A 168 -20.48 -5.85 2.98
C GLY A 168 -20.63 -4.32 2.98
N ALA A 169 -19.63 -3.55 2.55
CA ALA A 169 -19.80 -2.12 2.29
C ALA A 169 -20.47 -1.91 0.92
N ASP A 170 -21.79 -2.13 0.89
CA ASP A 170 -22.58 -2.16 -0.34
C ASP A 170 -22.50 -0.83 -1.10
N ASN A 171 -22.41 0.31 -0.42
CA ASN A 171 -22.32 1.62 -1.08
C ASN A 171 -20.97 1.80 -1.80
N VAL A 172 -19.87 1.38 -1.18
CA VAL A 172 -18.53 1.37 -1.81
C VAL A 172 -18.50 0.38 -2.98
N ALA A 173 -19.06 -0.82 -2.80
CA ALA A 173 -19.12 -1.82 -3.86
C ALA A 173 -19.92 -1.33 -5.08
N ASP A 174 -21.10 -0.75 -4.87
CA ASP A 174 -21.97 -0.25 -5.95
C ASP A 174 -21.32 0.91 -6.71
N ALA A 175 -20.63 1.82 -5.99
CA ALA A 175 -19.99 2.97 -6.63
C ALA A 175 -18.74 2.61 -7.45
N LEU A 176 -18.00 1.56 -7.06
CA LEU A 176 -16.77 1.13 -7.73
C LEU A 176 -16.98 0.01 -8.75
N SER A 177 -18.18 -0.59 -8.79
CA SER A 177 -18.53 -1.69 -9.69
C SER A 177 -19.28 -1.25 -10.96
N GLY A 178 -19.36 0.06 -11.23
CA GLY A 178 -19.96 0.59 -12.45
C GLY A 178 -19.31 0.00 -13.71
N PRO A 179 -20.01 -0.11 -14.85
CA PRO A 179 -19.58 -0.93 -16.00
C PRO A 179 -18.26 -0.49 -16.67
N LYS A 180 -17.70 0.67 -16.32
CA LYS A 180 -16.46 1.21 -16.90
C LYS A 180 -15.32 1.41 -15.90
N ASP A 181 -15.53 1.12 -14.63
CA ASP A 181 -14.52 1.44 -13.62
C ASP A 181 -13.37 0.43 -13.67
N GLU A 182 -12.17 0.82 -13.26
CA GLU A 182 -11.08 -0.12 -12.99
C GLU A 182 -10.72 0.04 -11.52
N ILE A 183 -10.56 -1.08 -10.81
CA ILE A 183 -10.15 -1.05 -9.41
C ILE A 183 -8.65 -1.18 -9.40
N PHE A 184 -7.99 -0.11 -9.00
CA PHE A 184 -6.54 -0.01 -9.06
C PHE A 184 -5.87 -0.52 -7.81
N GLY A 185 -6.58 -0.56 -6.68
CA GLY A 185 -6.04 -1.22 -5.49
C GLY A 185 -6.87 -1.12 -4.23
N ILE A 186 -6.36 -1.77 -3.19
CA ILE A 186 -6.92 -1.78 -1.84
C ILE A 186 -5.77 -1.52 -0.88
N ALA A 187 -5.99 -0.71 0.15
CA ALA A 187 -5.11 -0.55 1.29
C ALA A 187 -5.84 -0.99 2.57
N SER A 188 -5.21 -1.84 3.37
CA SER A 188 -5.64 -2.16 4.73
C SER A 188 -4.52 -1.78 5.68
N GLN A 189 -4.83 -0.95 6.65
CA GLN A 189 -3.89 -0.38 7.61
C GLN A 189 -4.43 -0.64 9.01
N PHE A 190 -3.60 -1.23 9.87
CA PHE A 190 -3.98 -1.54 11.22
C PHE A 190 -2.80 -1.30 12.17
N GLY A 191 -3.00 -0.39 13.12
CA GLY A 191 -2.19 -0.23 14.31
C GLY A 191 -2.98 -0.53 15.57
N ALA A 192 -2.46 -1.40 16.43
CA ALA A 192 -2.94 -1.46 17.80
C ALA A 192 -2.47 -0.19 18.53
N GLY A 193 -3.40 0.61 19.06
CA GLY A 193 -3.06 1.72 19.94
C GLY A 193 -2.43 1.21 21.23
N VAL A 194 -1.10 1.25 21.32
CA VAL A 194 -0.35 0.84 22.53
C VAL A 194 0.22 2.09 23.20
N ASN A 195 0.06 2.19 24.52
CA ASN A 195 0.51 3.37 25.26
C ASN A 195 2.02 3.55 25.15
N GLY A 196 2.47 4.73 24.72
CA GLY A 196 3.89 5.03 24.60
C GLY A 196 4.54 4.52 23.31
N VAL A 197 3.76 3.95 22.40
CA VAL A 197 4.20 3.57 21.06
C VAL A 197 3.72 4.61 20.05
N VAL A 198 4.65 5.11 19.24
CA VAL A 198 4.34 5.96 18.09
C VAL A 198 4.49 5.13 16.84
N ALA A 199 3.41 4.98 16.09
CA ALA A 199 3.41 4.31 14.80
C ALA A 199 3.00 5.27 13.70
N THR A 200 3.60 5.09 12.53
CA THR A 200 3.23 5.73 11.28
C THR A 200 3.01 4.64 10.25
N ILE A 201 1.79 4.58 9.74
CA ILE A 201 1.37 3.65 8.71
C ILE A 201 0.96 4.49 7.51
N SER A 202 1.54 4.20 6.34
CA SER A 202 1.15 4.85 5.10
C SER A 202 1.13 3.89 3.92
N THR A 203 0.17 4.12 3.04
CA THR A 203 0.09 3.48 1.73
C THR A 203 0.02 4.54 0.66
N THR A 204 0.95 4.50 -0.29
CA THR A 204 1.00 5.41 -1.44
C THR A 204 0.75 4.65 -2.73
N PHE A 205 -0.18 5.16 -3.53
CA PHE A 205 -0.41 4.75 -4.92
C PHE A 205 0.02 5.87 -5.85
N ASP A 206 1.03 5.59 -6.68
CA ASP A 206 1.47 6.45 -7.77
C ASP A 206 0.81 5.93 -9.07
N PHE A 207 -0.12 6.74 -9.58
CA PHE A 207 -0.84 6.48 -10.83
C PHE A 207 -0.14 7.19 -11.98
N ARG A 208 0.36 6.41 -12.95
CA ARG A 208 0.94 6.98 -14.19
C ARG A 208 -0.07 7.37 -15.26
N ASP A 209 -1.31 6.86 -15.15
CA ASP A 209 -2.34 7.08 -16.15
C ASP A 209 -3.40 8.06 -15.62
N PRO A 210 -3.82 9.05 -16.44
CA PRO A 210 -4.86 10.01 -16.06
C PRO A 210 -6.24 9.34 -15.99
N GLY A 211 -6.98 9.58 -14.91
CA GLY A 211 -8.36 9.15 -14.76
C GLY A 211 -9.08 9.85 -13.62
N ASP A 212 -10.41 9.80 -13.61
CA ASP A 212 -11.18 10.20 -12.44
C ASP A 212 -11.00 9.14 -11.35
N LEU A 213 -10.41 9.51 -10.22
CA LEU A 213 -10.13 8.60 -9.11
C LEU A 213 -11.27 8.64 -8.09
N LEU A 214 -11.79 7.47 -7.76
CA LEU A 214 -12.77 7.23 -6.70
C LEU A 214 -12.09 6.48 -5.56
N LEU A 215 -12.23 7.01 -4.36
CA LEU A 215 -11.75 6.37 -3.13
C LEU A 215 -12.95 5.92 -2.30
N GLY A 216 -13.13 4.61 -2.18
CA GLY A 216 -14.02 3.99 -1.21
C GLY A 216 -13.32 3.82 0.14
N VAL A 217 -14.01 4.19 1.21
CA VAL A 217 -13.59 3.99 2.60
C VAL A 217 -14.57 3.00 3.21
N VAL A 218 -14.10 1.78 3.49
CA VAL A 218 -14.92 0.70 4.04
C VAL A 218 -15.03 0.86 5.56
N ASP A 219 -13.87 1.02 6.21
CA ASP A 219 -13.75 1.24 7.65
C ASP A 219 -12.58 2.19 7.91
N GLY A 220 -12.71 3.15 8.81
CA GLY A 220 -11.68 4.15 9.05
C GLY A 220 -11.99 5.03 10.25
N ASP A 221 -11.16 4.94 11.29
CA ASP A 221 -11.35 5.68 12.54
C ASP A 221 -10.61 7.02 12.53
N ASP A 222 -9.34 7.02 12.13
CA ASP A 222 -8.49 8.21 12.06
C ASP A 222 -7.48 8.06 10.93
N PHE A 223 -7.74 8.75 9.81
CA PHE A 223 -6.86 8.73 8.65
C PHE A 223 -6.72 10.10 8.01
N GLU A 224 -5.63 10.26 7.27
CA GLU A 224 -5.31 11.41 6.45
C GLU A 224 -5.19 10.98 4.99
N ILE A 225 -5.74 11.79 4.09
CA ILE A 225 -5.52 11.65 2.65
C ILE A 225 -4.68 12.82 2.17
N VAL A 226 -3.52 12.48 1.60
CA VAL A 226 -2.59 13.41 0.98
C VAL A 226 -2.53 13.11 -0.51
N ILE A 227 -2.77 14.11 -1.35
CA ILE A 227 -2.66 14.00 -2.80
C ILE A 227 -1.56 14.93 -3.28
N ASN A 228 -0.54 14.40 -3.95
CA ASN A 228 0.60 15.16 -4.46
C ASN A 228 1.27 16.02 -3.36
N GLY A 229 1.32 15.49 -2.14
CA GLY A 229 1.87 16.18 -0.96
C GLY A 229 0.94 17.23 -0.31
N VAL A 230 -0.31 17.36 -0.79
CA VAL A 230 -1.32 18.25 -0.21
C VAL A 230 -2.35 17.43 0.54
N GLN A 231 -2.46 17.66 1.85
CA GLN A 231 -3.55 17.11 2.66
C GLN A 231 -4.90 17.63 2.15
N VAL A 232 -5.74 16.72 1.68
CA VAL A 232 -7.09 17.03 1.17
C VAL A 232 -8.17 16.67 2.18
N PHE A 233 -7.89 15.68 3.04
CA PHE A 233 -8.80 15.25 4.10
C PHE A 233 -8.02 14.90 5.36
N ALA A 234 -8.57 15.31 6.50
CA ALA A 234 -8.06 15.03 7.83
C ALA A 234 -9.23 14.74 8.78
N GLY A 235 -9.22 13.58 9.43
CA GLY A 235 -10.15 13.20 10.49
C GLY A 235 -11.04 12.00 10.14
N GLY A 236 -11.63 11.39 11.17
CA GLY A 236 -12.49 10.22 11.06
C GLY A 236 -13.73 10.47 10.20
N ILE A 237 -13.82 9.76 9.07
CA ILE A 237 -15.03 9.72 8.23
C ILE A 237 -15.93 8.59 8.73
N VAL A 238 -17.23 8.71 8.45
CA VAL A 238 -18.17 7.59 8.59
C VAL A 238 -17.74 6.39 7.74
N THR A 239 -17.91 5.19 8.29
CA THR A 239 -17.77 3.92 7.57
C THR A 239 -18.63 3.90 6.29
N ASP A 240 -18.16 3.18 5.26
CA ASP A 240 -18.87 3.01 3.98
C ASP A 240 -19.10 4.32 3.18
N ALA A 241 -18.04 5.12 3.03
CA ALA A 241 -18.07 6.38 2.29
C ALA A 241 -17.37 6.26 0.93
N VAL A 242 -17.84 7.02 -0.07
CA VAL A 242 -17.18 7.14 -1.38
C VAL A 242 -16.81 8.59 -1.63
N ILE A 243 -15.55 8.83 -1.90
CA ILE A 243 -14.96 10.14 -2.14
C ILE A 243 -14.54 10.22 -3.59
N ASN A 244 -15.15 11.13 -4.34
CA ASN A 244 -14.71 11.44 -5.69
C ASN A 244 -13.56 12.44 -5.62
N LEU A 245 -12.37 11.99 -5.99
CA LEU A 245 -11.17 12.84 -6.05
C LEU A 245 -11.11 13.61 -7.39
N GLY A 246 -11.79 13.10 -8.42
CA GLY A 246 -11.98 13.77 -9.71
C GLY A 246 -10.70 13.99 -10.52
N SER A 247 -10.87 14.46 -11.74
CA SER A 247 -9.79 14.77 -12.70
C SER A 247 -9.00 16.05 -12.39
N ALA A 248 -9.32 16.74 -11.30
CA ALA A 248 -8.71 18.03 -10.96
C ALA A 248 -7.20 17.92 -10.63
N PHE A 249 -6.70 16.72 -10.32
CA PHE A 249 -5.33 16.51 -9.87
C PHE A 249 -4.31 16.27 -11.00
N GLY A 250 -4.74 16.29 -12.27
CA GLY A 250 -3.86 16.14 -13.42
C GLY A 250 -3.45 14.69 -13.70
N PRO A 251 -2.48 14.47 -14.62
CA PRO A 251 -2.18 13.14 -15.15
C PRO A 251 -1.31 12.26 -14.25
N ILE A 252 -0.75 12.81 -13.17
CA ILE A 252 0.07 12.08 -12.22
C ILE A 252 -0.51 12.38 -10.84
N ILE A 253 -0.95 11.31 -10.17
CA ILE A 253 -1.58 11.39 -8.85
C ILE A 253 -0.76 10.49 -7.93
N ASP A 254 -0.12 11.10 -6.94
CA ASP A 254 0.45 10.44 -5.77
C ASP A 254 -0.58 10.49 -4.64
N LEU A 255 -1.39 9.44 -4.53
CA LEU A 255 -2.36 9.29 -3.45
C LEU A 255 -1.69 8.59 -2.28
N THR A 256 -1.51 9.30 -1.16
CA THR A 256 -1.03 8.74 0.10
C THR A 256 -2.16 8.74 1.13
N ILE A 257 -2.36 7.57 1.74
CA ILE A 257 -3.31 7.38 2.83
C ILE A 257 -2.48 7.06 4.07
N GLU A 258 -2.63 7.85 5.12
CA GLU A 258 -1.96 7.65 6.41
C GLU A 258 -3.00 7.36 7.48
N GLY A 259 -2.70 6.45 8.41
CA GLY A 259 -3.61 6.09 9.52
C GLY A 259 -4.32 4.75 9.35
N ASP A 260 -5.35 4.50 10.16
CA ASP A 260 -6.00 3.19 10.25
C ASP A 260 -7.27 3.10 9.41
N GLY A 261 -7.44 1.97 8.72
CA GLY A 261 -8.65 1.70 7.94
C GLY A 261 -8.49 0.75 6.77
N VAL A 262 -9.60 0.50 6.09
CA VAL A 262 -9.71 -0.27 4.85
C VAL A 262 -10.22 0.66 3.74
N PHE A 263 -9.42 0.78 2.70
CA PHE A 263 -9.63 1.68 1.59
C PHE A 263 -9.61 0.92 0.27
N VAL A 264 -10.49 1.29 -0.65
CA VAL A 264 -10.56 0.75 -2.01
C VAL A 264 -10.45 1.89 -2.99
N ILE A 265 -9.58 1.74 -3.97
CA ILE A 265 -9.35 2.77 -4.98
C ILE A 265 -9.78 2.22 -6.32
N GLY A 266 -10.73 2.90 -6.94
CA GLY A 266 -11.07 2.68 -8.34
C GLY A 266 -11.01 3.99 -9.11
N GLY A 267 -11.23 3.91 -10.40
CA GLY A 267 -11.46 5.10 -11.19
C GLY A 267 -12.32 4.81 -12.39
N GLU A 268 -13.00 5.84 -12.86
CA GLU A 268 -13.68 5.78 -14.13
C GLU A 268 -12.60 5.83 -15.21
N VAL A 269 -12.44 4.76 -15.97
CA VAL A 269 -11.70 4.84 -17.23
C VAL A 269 -12.54 5.71 -18.13
N PRO A 270 -12.11 6.94 -18.50
CA PRO A 270 -12.93 7.87 -19.27
C PRO A 270 -13.35 7.15 -20.54
N GLY A 271 -14.61 6.74 -20.58
CA GLY A 271 -15.04 5.73 -21.53
C GLY A 271 -14.79 6.28 -22.91
N THR A 272 -13.84 5.70 -23.64
CA THR A 272 -13.23 6.24 -24.86
C THR A 272 -14.27 7.02 -25.63
N VAL A 273 -14.32 8.34 -25.42
CA VAL A 273 -15.19 9.19 -26.22
C VAL A 273 -14.67 8.95 -27.62
N PRO A 274 -15.48 8.42 -28.55
CA PRO A 274 -14.97 8.09 -29.87
C PRO A 274 -14.27 9.34 -30.39
N GLU A 275 -13.05 9.18 -30.90
CA GLU A 275 -12.33 10.33 -31.43
C GLU A 275 -13.25 11.09 -32.41
N PRO A 276 -13.11 12.42 -32.56
CA PRO A 276 -13.92 13.17 -33.51
C PRO A 276 -13.93 12.56 -34.93
N SER A 277 -12.86 11.86 -35.31
CA SER A 277 -12.72 11.06 -36.53
C SER A 277 -13.68 9.85 -36.58
N THR A 278 -13.87 9.15 -35.47
CA THR A 278 -14.83 8.04 -35.33
C THR A 278 -16.26 8.55 -35.43
N TRP A 279 -16.57 9.68 -34.80
CA TRP A 279 -17.87 10.35 -35.00
C TRP A 279 -18.06 10.75 -36.46
N ALA A 280 -17.04 11.31 -37.10
CA ALA A 280 -17.10 11.70 -38.49
C ALA A 280 -17.35 10.50 -39.41
N MET A 281 -16.66 9.37 -39.22
CA MET A 281 -16.90 8.16 -40.01
C MET A 281 -18.29 7.58 -39.78
N LEU A 282 -18.78 7.59 -38.54
CA LEU A 282 -20.10 7.09 -38.18
C LEU A 282 -21.19 7.96 -38.82
N LEU A 283 -21.06 9.29 -38.74
CA LEU A 283 -21.94 10.24 -39.42
C LEU A 283 -21.87 10.11 -40.95
N LEU A 284 -20.68 9.94 -41.52
CA LEU A 284 -20.50 9.72 -42.96
C LEU A 284 -21.18 8.42 -43.41
N GLY A 285 -21.07 7.36 -42.62
CA GLY A 285 -21.75 6.09 -42.86
C GLY A 285 -23.27 6.23 -42.86
N PHE A 286 -23.83 6.93 -41.87
CA PHE A 286 -25.27 7.20 -41.82
C PHE A 286 -25.74 8.11 -42.96
N ALA A 287 -24.95 9.13 -43.33
CA ALA A 287 -25.25 9.98 -44.47
C ALA A 287 -25.27 9.19 -45.79
N GLY A 288 -24.33 8.26 -45.96
CA GLY A 288 -24.28 7.36 -47.12
C GLY A 288 -25.51 6.45 -47.22
N LEU A 289 -25.93 5.86 -46.10
CA LEU A 289 -27.14 5.03 -46.02
C LEU A 289 -28.42 5.83 -46.32
N GLY A 290 -28.54 7.02 -45.74
CA GLY A 290 -29.68 7.91 -46.00
C GLY A 290 -29.78 8.34 -47.46
N PHE A 291 -28.64 8.65 -48.10
CA PHE A 291 -28.60 9.01 -49.52
C PHE A 291 -28.98 7.84 -50.44
N ALA A 292 -28.51 6.62 -50.14
CA ALA A 292 -28.86 5.43 -50.90
C ALA A 292 -30.38 5.15 -50.85
N GLY A 293 -30.99 5.22 -49.67
CA GLY A 293 -32.45 5.07 -49.50
C GLY A 293 -33.25 6.16 -50.23
N TYR A 294 -32.77 7.40 -50.22
CA TYR A 294 -33.42 8.51 -50.94
C TYR A 294 -33.42 8.35 -52.46
N ARG A 295 -32.37 7.79 -53.05
CA ARG A 295 -32.38 7.50 -54.50
C ARG A 295 -33.37 6.40 -54.87
N GLN A 296 -33.56 5.41 -54.00
CA GLN A 296 -34.41 4.25 -54.28
C GLN A 296 -35.90 4.58 -54.22
N THR A 297 -36.33 5.49 -53.34
CA THR A 297 -37.74 5.91 -53.23
C THR A 297 -38.21 6.75 -54.42
N ARG A 298 -37.35 7.60 -54.98
CA ARG A 298 -37.68 8.39 -56.18
C ARG A 298 -37.87 7.56 -57.44
N GLY A 299 -37.28 6.36 -57.50
CA GLY A 299 -37.48 5.43 -58.62
C GLY A 299 -38.84 4.73 -58.63
N ARG A 300 -39.59 4.74 -57.52
CA ARG A 300 -40.85 3.99 -57.40
C ARG A 300 -42.12 4.77 -57.74
N SER A 301 -42.06 6.09 -57.94
CA SER A 301 -43.24 6.93 -58.25
C SER A 301 -43.59 7.04 -59.74
N GLN A 302 -43.07 6.18 -60.62
CA GLN A 302 -43.39 6.19 -62.06
C GLN A 302 -44.21 4.97 -62.54
N SER A 303 -44.95 4.29 -61.66
CA SER A 303 -45.85 3.22 -62.09
C SER A 303 -47.14 3.21 -61.27
N ALA A 304 -48.02 4.16 -61.58
CA ALA A 304 -49.46 4.10 -61.31
C ALA A 304 -50.19 4.82 -62.45
#